data_AF-A0A644ZU51-F1
#
_entry.id   AF-A0A644ZU51-F1
#
_cell.length_a   1.000
_cell.length_b   1.000
_cell.length_c   1.000
_cell.angle_alpha   90.00
_cell.angle_beta   90.00
_cell.angle_gamma   90.00
#
_symmetry.space_group_name_H-M   'P 1'
#
loop_
_entity.id
_entity.type
_entity.pdbx_description
1 polymer ?
#
loop_
_entity_poly.entity_id
_entity_poly.type
_entity_poly.pdbx_seq_one_letter_code
_entity_poly.pdbx_strand_id
1 'polypeptide(L)'
;MNFITRVFERADIQQIREFLLNGVECVELDKRSYKERIDEELQSAMEIITKKFPEMDEYEKITEKMFAYSGMIENVYMEVGLQCGMMLAMQMLTESGKN
;
A
#
# COMPACT_ATOMS: atom_id res chain seq x y z
N MET A 1 31.63 -7.23 5.73
CA MET A 1 30.14 -7.29 5.76
C MET A 1 29.63 -5.88 5.54
N ASN A 2 28.96 -5.63 4.42
CA ASN A 2 28.63 -4.29 3.95
C ASN A 2 27.43 -3.72 4.74
N PHE A 3 27.50 -2.45 5.16
CA PHE A 3 26.44 -1.75 5.91
C PHE A 3 25.07 -1.86 5.21
N ILE A 4 25.09 -1.82 3.88
CA ILE A 4 23.94 -1.95 3.00
C ILE A 4 23.22 -3.29 3.19
N THR A 5 23.95 -4.40 3.41
CA THR A 5 23.35 -5.73 3.61
C THR A 5 22.48 -5.76 4.87
N ARG A 6 22.89 -5.07 5.95
CA ARG A 6 22.10 -4.98 7.19
C ARG A 6 20.87 -4.08 7.08
N VAL A 7 20.88 -3.11 6.15
CA VAL A 7 19.71 -2.25 5.87
C VAL A 7 18.63 -3.08 5.19
N PHE A 8 18.99 -3.88 4.19
CA PHE A 8 18.03 -4.76 3.51
C PHE A 8 17.54 -5.91 4.39
N GLU A 9 18.36 -6.42 5.32
CA GLU A 9 17.93 -7.40 6.34
C GLU A 9 16.94 -6.83 7.36
N ARG A 10 16.82 -5.50 7.47
CA ARG A 10 15.92 -4.81 8.40
C ARG A 10 14.73 -4.15 7.69
N ALA A 11 14.78 -3.98 6.37
CA ALA A 11 13.80 -3.20 5.63
C ALA A 11 12.55 -4.05 5.33
N ASP A 12 11.69 -4.21 6.33
CA ASP A 12 10.34 -4.69 6.09
C ASP A 12 9.64 -3.72 5.10
N ILE A 13 8.88 -4.26 4.16
CA ILE A 13 8.21 -3.43 3.14
C ILE A 13 7.28 -2.40 3.78
N GLN A 14 6.74 -2.66 4.97
CA GLN A 14 5.94 -1.71 5.73
C GLN A 14 6.78 -0.59 6.33
N GLN A 15 8.02 -0.86 6.73
CA GLN A 15 8.95 0.20 7.16
C GLN A 15 9.35 1.09 5.98
N ILE A 16 9.64 0.49 4.83
CA ILE A 16 9.93 1.25 3.60
C ILE A 16 8.70 2.09 3.22
N ARG A 17 7.51 1.50 3.20
CA ARG A 17 6.24 2.19 2.92
C ARG A 17 6.03 3.38 3.87
N GLU A 18 6.18 3.17 5.17
CA GLU A 18 5.95 4.20 6.18
C GLU A 18 6.92 5.37 6.02
N PHE A 19 8.20 5.06 5.80
CA PHE A 19 9.21 6.07 5.56
C PHE A 19 8.93 6.87 4.28
N LEU A 20 8.52 6.20 3.19
CA LEU A 20 8.23 6.85 1.92
C LEU A 20 6.96 7.70 1.95
N LEU A 21 5.90 7.24 2.63
CA LEU A 21 4.62 7.95 2.68
C LEU A 21 4.58 9.04 3.74
N ASN A 22 5.15 8.76 4.92
CA ASN A 22 5.00 9.59 6.11
C ASN A 22 6.33 10.18 6.63
N GLY A 23 7.47 9.81 6.06
CA GLY A 23 8.79 10.30 6.47
C GLY A 23 9.26 9.80 7.84
N VAL A 24 8.56 8.81 8.42
CA VAL A 24 8.81 8.29 9.76
C VAL A 24 9.01 6.77 9.74
N GLU A 25 9.65 6.25 10.78
CA GLU A 25 9.80 4.81 10.97
C GLU A 25 8.44 4.15 11.30
N CYS A 26 8.18 2.97 10.74
CA CYS A 26 7.03 2.17 11.14
C CYS A 26 7.25 1.61 12.55
N VAL A 27 6.56 2.22 13.53
CA VAL A 27 6.69 1.89 14.96
C VAL A 27 6.23 0.46 15.25
N GLU A 28 5.16 0.02 14.57
CA GLU A 28 4.62 -1.33 14.72
C GLU A 28 4.34 -1.96 13.35
N LEU A 29 4.93 -3.12 13.11
CA LEU A 29 4.63 -3.93 11.93
C LEU A 29 3.26 -4.56 12.08
N ASP A 30 2.37 -4.29 11.12
CA ASP A 30 1.09 -4.98 11.04
C ASP A 30 1.32 -6.43 10.61
N LYS A 31 1.01 -7.37 11.50
CA LYS A 31 1.21 -8.81 11.27
C LYS A 31 0.07 -9.45 10.49
N ARG A 32 -1.04 -8.75 10.30
CA ARG A 32 -2.16 -9.21 9.48
C ARG A 32 -1.72 -9.32 8.02
N SER A 33 -2.28 -10.28 7.31
CA SER A 33 -2.10 -10.40 5.86
C SER A 33 -2.66 -9.17 5.14
N TYR A 34 -2.19 -8.91 3.91
CA TYR A 34 -2.71 -7.81 3.10
C TYR A 34 -4.24 -7.88 2.95
N LYS A 35 -4.79 -9.08 2.78
CA LYS A 35 -6.24 -9.28 2.64
C LYS A 35 -6.98 -8.93 3.92
N GLU A 36 -6.54 -9.42 5.08
CA GLU A 36 -7.16 -9.11 6.37
C GLU A 36 -7.19 -7.60 6.63
N ARG A 37 -6.08 -6.91 6.36
CA ARG A 37 -6.00 -5.45 6.51
C ARG A 37 -7.01 -4.70 5.64
N ILE A 38 -7.15 -5.11 4.39
CA ILE A 38 -8.09 -4.49 3.44
C ILE A 38 -9.54 -4.81 3.84
N ASP A 39 -9.83 -6.07 4.14
CA ASP A 39 -11.18 -6.54 4.46
C ASP A 39 -11.70 -5.89 5.76
N GLU A 40 -10.86 -5.73 6.79
CA GLU A 40 -11.25 -5.09 8.05
C GLU A 40 -11.59 -3.59 7.85
N GLU A 41 -10.76 -2.85 7.11
CA GLU A 41 -11.03 -1.43 6.83
C GLU A 41 -12.27 -1.27 5.94
N LEU A 42 -12.44 -2.16 4.96
CA LEU A 42 -13.64 -2.18 4.12
C LEU A 42 -14.88 -2.45 4.97
N GLN A 43 -14.88 -3.48 5.82
CA GLN A 43 -16.01 -3.81 6.67
C GLN A 43 -16.39 -2.62 7.57
N SER A 44 -15.41 -2.00 8.23
CA SER A 44 -15.61 -0.81 9.06
C SER A 44 -16.27 0.35 8.29
N ALA A 45 -15.77 0.64 7.08
CA ALA A 45 -16.34 1.68 6.23
C ALA A 45 -17.78 1.33 5.81
N MET A 46 -18.02 0.08 5.41
CA MET A 46 -19.34 -0.36 4.97
C MET A 46 -20.36 -0.26 6.11
N GLU A 47 -20.04 -0.73 7.33
CA GLU A 47 -20.93 -0.65 8.50
C GLU A 47 -21.42 0.79 8.77
N ILE A 48 -20.55 1.78 8.62
CA ILE A 48 -20.90 3.20 8.78
C ILE A 48 -21.84 3.66 7.66
N ILE A 49 -21.56 3.27 6.41
CA ILE A 49 -22.34 3.66 5.24
C ILE A 49 -23.75 3.04 5.32
N THR A 50 -23.87 1.74 5.60
CA THR A 50 -25.19 1.07 5.70
C THR A 50 -26.03 1.64 6.84
N LYS A 51 -25.39 2.09 7.94
CA LYS A 51 -26.11 2.75 9.04
C LYS A 51 -26.63 4.14 8.66
N LYS A 52 -25.92 4.85 7.77
CA LYS A 52 -26.24 6.24 7.42
C LYS A 52 -27.19 6.36 6.22
N PHE A 53 -27.14 5.39 5.31
CA PHE A 53 -27.97 5.31 4.11
C PHE A 53 -28.75 3.99 4.14
N PRO A 54 -29.89 3.94 4.86
CA PRO A 54 -30.71 2.74 4.91
C PRO A 54 -31.45 2.47 3.59
N GLU A 55 -31.61 3.50 2.74
CA GLU A 55 -32.15 3.34 1.39
C GLU A 55 -31.09 2.77 0.44
N MET A 56 -31.45 1.66 -0.21
CA MET A 56 -30.53 0.87 -1.04
C MET A 56 -29.98 1.67 -2.22
N ASP A 57 -30.78 2.53 -2.85
CA ASP A 57 -30.37 3.33 -4.00
C ASP A 57 -29.29 4.37 -3.65
N GLU A 58 -29.40 5.04 -2.49
CA GLU A 58 -28.39 6.00 -2.03
C GLU A 58 -27.11 5.30 -1.59
N TYR A 59 -27.25 4.16 -0.91
CA TYR A 59 -26.13 3.29 -0.53
C TYR A 59 -25.33 2.80 -1.74
N GLU A 60 -26.01 2.26 -2.76
CA GLU A 60 -25.35 1.73 -3.96
C GLU A 60 -24.60 2.84 -4.70
N LYS A 61 -25.22 4.01 -4.86
CA LYS A 61 -24.61 5.15 -5.55
C LYS A 61 -23.36 5.68 -4.86
N ILE A 62 -23.34 5.71 -3.52
CA ILE A 62 -22.19 6.18 -2.75
C ILE A 62 -21.07 5.13 -2.77
N THR A 63 -21.41 3.86 -2.57
CA THR A 63 -20.44 2.77 -2.54
C THR A 63 -19.80 2.58 -3.92
N GLU A 64 -20.56 2.64 -5.01
CA GLU A 64 -20.04 2.61 -6.37
C GLU A 64 -18.99 3.70 -6.61
N LYS A 65 -19.30 4.95 -6.24
CA LYS A 65 -18.34 6.07 -6.38
C LYS A 65 -17.09 5.90 -5.53
N MET A 66 -17.25 5.41 -4.30
CA MET A 66 -16.11 5.14 -3.41
C MET A 66 -15.21 4.04 -3.96
N PHE A 67 -15.79 2.92 -4.42
CA PHE A 67 -15.02 1.84 -5.04
C PHE A 67 -14.34 2.28 -6.33
N ALA A 68 -15.00 3.08 -7.17
CA ALA A 68 -14.39 3.64 -8.37
C ALA A 68 -13.20 4.54 -8.03
N TYR A 69 -13.32 5.40 -7.01
CA TYR A 69 -12.22 6.24 -6.54
C TYR A 69 -11.05 5.41 -5.97
N SER A 70 -11.33 4.45 -5.09
CA SER A 70 -10.32 3.56 -4.52
C SER A 70 -9.61 2.73 -5.61
N GLY A 71 -10.35 2.23 -6.61
CA GLY A 71 -9.78 1.53 -7.75
C GLY A 71 -8.87 2.41 -8.60
N MET A 72 -9.20 3.70 -8.75
CA MET A 72 -8.32 4.65 -9.43
C MET A 72 -7.03 4.93 -8.64
N ILE A 73 -7.11 5.02 -7.31
CA ILE A 73 -5.92 5.10 -6.44
C ILE A 73 -5.04 3.86 -6.64
N GLU A 74 -5.63 2.67 -6.57
CA GLU A 74 -4.90 1.40 -6.74
C GLU A 74 -4.17 1.34 -8.08
N ASN A 75 -4.85 1.68 -9.18
CA ASN A 75 -4.26 1.71 -10.52
C ASN A 75 -3.04 2.64 -10.59
N VAL A 76 -3.16 3.88 -10.10
CA VAL A 76 -2.09 4.87 -10.15
C VAL A 76 -0.89 4.43 -9.31
N TYR A 77 -1.10 3.99 -8.07
CA TYR A 77 0.00 3.59 -7.21
C TYR A 77 0.65 2.27 -7.63
N MET A 78 -0.09 1.36 -8.25
CA MET A 78 0.50 0.15 -8.87
C MET A 78 1.42 0.53 -10.04
N GLU A 79 0.99 1.45 -10.92
CA GLU A 79 1.82 1.93 -12.02
C GLU A 79 3.13 2.56 -11.51
N VAL A 80 3.03 3.50 -10.55
CA VAL A 80 4.19 4.16 -9.93
C VAL A 80 5.10 3.14 -9.25
N GLY A 81 4.52 2.21 -8.48
CA GLY A 81 5.27 1.17 -7.77
C GLY A 81 6.07 0.28 -8.72
N LEU A 82 5.47 -0.15 -9.85
CA LEU A 82 6.13 -0.94 -10.88
C LEU A 82 7.27 -0.17 -11.56
N GLN A 83 7.03 1.10 -11.91
CA GLN A 83 8.05 1.96 -12.51
C GLN A 83 9.25 2.15 -11.58
N CYS A 84 9.01 2.53 -10.32
CA CYS A 84 10.07 2.70 -9.33
C CYS A 84 10.81 1.38 -9.06
N GLY A 85 10.08 0.27 -8.91
CA GLY A 85 10.68 -1.06 -8.70
C GLY A 85 11.60 -1.48 -9.86
N MET A 86 11.18 -1.24 -11.10
CA MET A 86 12.01 -1.53 -12.27
C MET A 86 13.27 -0.65 -12.32
N MET A 87 13.14 0.64 -12.02
CA MET A 87 14.29 1.56 -11.98
C MET A 87 15.32 1.15 -10.93
N LEU A 88 14.87 0.77 -9.73
CA LEU A 88 15.74 0.28 -8.66
C LEU A 88 16.44 -1.03 -9.07
N ALA A 89 15.71 -1.97 -9.68
CA ALA A 89 16.29 -3.22 -10.16
C ALA A 89 17.40 -2.97 -11.22
N MET A 90 17.17 -2.06 -12.17
CA MET A 90 18.18 -1.69 -13.16
C MET A 90 19.42 -1.04 -12.54
N GLN A 91 19.25 -0.18 -11.54
CA GLN A 91 20.36 0.42 -10.80
C GLN A 91 21.20 -0.65 -10.10
N MET A 92 20.56 -1.59 -9.40
CA MET A 92 21.26 -2.68 -8.70
C MET A 92 22.05 -3.59 -9.66
N LEU A 93 21.48 -3.93 -10.83
CA LEU A 93 22.17 -4.71 -11.85
C LEU A 93 23.38 -3.96 -12.42
N THR A 94 23.23 -2.65 -12.67
CA THR A 94 24.29 -1.80 -13.19
C THR A 94 25.44 -1.63 -12.18
N GLU A 95 25.14 -1.53 -10.89
CA GLU A 95 26.16 -1.44 -9.83
C GLU A 95 26.85 -2.79 -9.58
N SER A 96 26.12 -3.90 -9.68
CA SER A 96 26.67 -5.25 -9.49
C SER A 96 27.62 -5.66 -10.61
N GLY A 97 27.42 -5.18 -11.84
CA GLY A 97 28.33 -5.40 -12.97
C GLY A 97 29.59 -4.52 -12.98
N LYS A 98 29.72 -3.57 -12.04
CA LYS A 98 30.90 -2.72 -11.87
C LYS A 98 31.90 -3.23 -10.82
N ASN A 99 31.58 -4.33 -10.14
CA ASN A 99 32.44 -5.02 -9.16
C ASN A 99 33.13 -6.24 -9.78
#